data_AF-A0A947DP90-F1
#
_entry.id   AF-A0A947DP90-F1
#
_cell.length_a   1.000
_cell.length_b   1.000
_cell.length_c   1.000
_cell.angle_alpha   90.00
_cell.angle_beta   90.00
_cell.angle_gamma   90.00
#
_symmetry.space_group_name_H-M   'P 1'
#
loop_
_entity.id
_entity.type
_entity.pdbx_description
1 polymer ?
#
loop_
_entity_poly.entity_id
_entity_poly.type
_entity_poly.pdbx_seq_one_letter_code
_entity_poly.pdbx_strand_id
1 'polypeptide(L)'
;MLRTILIYGVIAGLIVIVPMSLMLTFGPDGDHGGGSVLQGYLTMVVALSLIFIGVKRYRDKALGGVIKFVPALLVGLGISAVAGVIYVIGWEITLQATNFSFIESYATAMLERAQAKGASAAELEKITKEMAAFKTQYADPLFRLPMTFVEIFPVGVVISLVSAALLRNSRFLPARQAGA
;
A
#
# COMPACT_ATOMS: atom_id res chain seq x y z
N MET A 1 20.22 10.48 -2.68
CA MET A 1 19.47 9.20 -2.65
C MET A 1 18.50 9.16 -1.46
N LEU A 2 19.00 9.14 -0.22
CA LEU A 2 18.19 9.01 1.00
C LEU A 2 17.07 10.06 1.11
N ARG A 3 17.38 11.34 0.86
CA ARG A 3 16.36 12.41 0.86
C ARG A 3 15.21 12.14 -0.11
N THR A 4 15.49 11.62 -1.30
CA THR A 4 14.46 11.26 -2.29
C THR A 4 13.62 10.09 -1.78
N ILE A 5 14.28 9.06 -1.24
CA ILE A 5 13.61 7.90 -0.66
C ILE A 5 12.64 8.32 0.44
N LEU A 6 13.08 9.14 1.38
CA LEU A 6 12.26 9.59 2.51
C LEU A 6 11.08 10.45 2.05
N ILE A 7 11.33 11.46 1.21
CA ILE A 7 10.25 12.36 0.75
C ILE A 7 9.19 11.58 -0.02
N TYR A 8 9.58 10.80 -1.02
CA TYR A 8 8.62 10.09 -1.85
C TYR A 8 7.97 8.92 -1.11
N GLY A 9 8.70 8.25 -0.21
CA GLY A 9 8.16 7.18 0.62
C GLY A 9 7.12 7.69 1.62
N VAL A 10 7.39 8.80 2.31
CA VAL A 10 6.43 9.41 3.24
C VAL A 10 5.18 9.89 2.50
N ILE A 11 5.34 10.59 1.37
CA ILE A 11 4.19 11.05 0.58
C ILE A 11 3.37 9.84 0.09
N ALA A 12 4.02 8.81 -0.44
CA ALA A 12 3.32 7.60 -0.89
C ALA A 12 2.57 6.90 0.25
N GLY A 13 3.22 6.72 1.40
CA GLY A 13 2.58 6.13 2.59
C GLY A 13 1.37 6.95 3.05
N LEU A 14 1.51 8.28 3.13
CA LEU A 14 0.42 9.18 3.54
C LEU A 14 -0.77 9.17 2.57
N ILE A 15 -0.51 9.14 1.26
CA ILE A 15 -1.57 9.03 0.24
C ILE A 15 -2.37 7.75 0.39
N VAL A 16 -1.74 6.65 0.83
CA VAL A 16 -2.46 5.39 1.08
C VAL A 16 -3.22 5.45 2.39
N ILE A 17 -2.54 5.79 3.48
CA ILE A 17 -3.10 5.58 4.82
C ILE A 17 -4.13 6.65 5.20
N VAL A 18 -3.99 7.90 4.75
CA VAL A 18 -4.92 8.98 5.15
C VAL A 18 -6.33 8.72 4.63
N PRO A 19 -6.57 8.48 3.33
CA PRO A 19 -7.92 8.20 2.83
C PRO A 19 -8.52 6.95 3.47
N MET A 20 -7.71 5.89 3.65
CA MET A 20 -8.16 4.64 4.26
C MET A 20 -8.58 4.85 5.73
N SER A 21 -7.81 5.63 6.47
CA SER A 21 -8.08 5.93 7.89
C SER A 21 -9.32 6.82 8.05
N LEU A 22 -9.46 7.84 7.19
CA LEU A 22 -10.63 8.72 7.18
C LEU A 22 -11.90 7.92 6.87
N MET A 23 -11.82 7.01 5.91
CA MET A 23 -12.94 6.15 5.57
C MET A 23 -13.34 5.23 6.73
N LEU A 24 -12.38 4.60 7.40
CA LEU A 24 -12.67 3.72 8.52
C LEU A 24 -13.22 4.46 9.74
N THR A 25 -12.83 5.72 9.93
CA THR A 25 -13.21 6.52 11.12
C THR A 25 -14.50 7.31 10.92
N PHE A 26 -14.77 7.80 9.71
CA PHE A 26 -15.87 8.72 9.40
C PHE A 26 -16.82 8.18 8.32
N GLY A 27 -16.58 6.98 7.80
CA GLY A 27 -17.47 6.34 6.84
C GLY A 27 -18.83 6.00 7.46
N PRO A 28 -19.90 5.90 6.65
CA PRO A 28 -21.20 5.47 7.13
C PRO A 28 -21.12 4.10 7.84
N ASP A 29 -21.92 3.93 8.89
CA ASP A 29 -22.02 2.65 9.63
C ASP A 29 -22.31 1.50 8.63
N GLY A 30 -21.42 0.51 8.60
CA GLY A 30 -21.48 -0.64 7.67
C GLY A 30 -20.50 -0.57 6.50
N ASP A 31 -19.86 0.57 6.23
CA ASP A 31 -18.83 0.69 5.18
C ASP A 31 -17.40 0.59 5.74
N HIS A 32 -17.13 -0.48 6.48
CA HIS A 32 -15.83 -0.70 7.16
C HIS A 32 -14.88 -1.57 6.31
N GLY A 33 -15.04 -1.49 5.00
CA GLY A 33 -14.34 -2.33 4.01
C GLY A 33 -15.07 -2.45 2.65
N GLY A 34 -16.09 -1.62 2.43
CA GLY A 34 -16.90 -1.54 1.20
C GLY A 34 -16.58 -0.33 0.32
N GLY A 35 -15.58 0.49 0.68
CA GLY A 35 -14.91 1.37 -0.26
C GLY A 35 -14.52 0.52 -1.44
N SER A 36 -15.18 0.76 -2.57
CA SER A 36 -15.18 -0.18 -3.70
C SER A 36 -13.75 -0.67 -3.91
N VAL A 37 -13.56 -1.95 -4.19
CA VAL A 37 -12.24 -2.52 -4.54
C VAL A 37 -11.46 -1.59 -5.50
N LEU A 38 -12.20 -0.90 -6.38
CA LEU A 38 -11.74 0.19 -7.23
C LEU A 38 -11.07 1.37 -6.50
N GLN A 39 -11.60 1.89 -5.40
CA GLN A 39 -10.97 2.93 -4.57
C GLN A 39 -9.63 2.45 -3.99
N GLY A 40 -9.56 1.21 -3.50
CA GLY A 40 -8.30 0.61 -3.05
C GLY A 40 -7.27 0.55 -4.19
N TYR A 41 -7.68 0.03 -5.35
CA TYR A 41 -6.83 -0.01 -6.54
C TYR A 41 -6.39 1.38 -7.02
N LEU A 42 -7.28 2.37 -7.02
CA LEU A 42 -6.96 3.74 -7.42
C LEU A 42 -5.90 4.34 -6.50
N THR A 43 -6.07 4.20 -5.18
CA THR A 43 -5.10 4.65 -4.19
C THR A 43 -3.75 3.96 -4.38
N MET A 44 -3.74 2.66 -4.65
CA MET A 44 -2.51 1.93 -4.99
C MET A 44 -1.87 2.50 -6.25
N VAL A 45 -2.60 2.69 -7.35
CA VAL A 45 -2.06 3.24 -8.60
C VAL A 45 -1.43 4.62 -8.39
N VAL A 46 -2.08 5.50 -7.61
CA VAL A 46 -1.56 6.83 -7.28
C VAL A 46 -0.27 6.71 -6.44
N ALA A 47 -0.27 5.89 -5.40
CA ALA A 47 0.90 5.69 -4.54
C ALA A 47 2.08 5.07 -5.31
N LEU A 48 1.83 4.10 -6.17
CA LEU A 48 2.84 3.43 -6.99
C LEU A 48 3.44 4.36 -8.04
N SER A 49 2.66 5.31 -8.57
CA SER A 49 3.17 6.35 -9.48
C SER A 49 4.27 7.20 -8.83
N LEU A 50 4.21 7.40 -7.51
CA LEU A 50 5.24 8.15 -6.78
C LEU A 50 6.59 7.42 -6.72
N ILE A 51 6.61 6.09 -6.75
CA ILE A 51 7.85 5.32 -6.85
C ILE A 51 8.55 5.68 -8.16
N PHE A 52 7.83 5.63 -9.28
CA PHE A 52 8.35 5.99 -10.59
C PHE A 52 8.83 7.44 -10.64
N ILE A 53 8.03 8.39 -10.14
CA ILE A 53 8.39 9.82 -10.09
C ILE A 53 9.61 10.05 -9.21
N GLY A 54 9.72 9.37 -8.07
CA GLY A 54 10.86 9.47 -7.16
C GLY A 54 12.16 8.98 -7.82
N VAL A 55 12.13 7.81 -8.47
CA VAL A 55 13.27 7.27 -9.22
C VAL A 55 13.65 8.21 -10.38
N LYS A 56 12.67 8.70 -11.14
CA LYS A 56 12.91 9.65 -12.24
C LYS A 56 13.52 10.96 -11.74
N ARG A 57 13.01 11.54 -10.65
CA ARG A 57 13.57 12.77 -10.09
C ARG A 57 14.99 12.58 -9.60
N TYR A 58 15.29 11.42 -8.99
CA TYR A 58 16.66 11.11 -8.59
C TYR A 58 17.60 11.03 -9.80
N ARG A 59 17.19 10.31 -10.85
CA ARG A 59 17.94 10.26 -12.13
C ARG A 59 18.17 11.65 -12.71
N ASP A 60 17.11 12.45 -12.85
CA ASP A 60 17.16 13.70 -13.61
C ASP A 60 17.88 14.82 -12.85
N LYS A 61 17.65 14.96 -11.54
CA LYS A 61 18.18 16.08 -10.75
C LYS A 61 19.47 15.77 -10.02
N ALA A 62 19.69 14.52 -9.59
CA ALA A 62 20.89 14.15 -8.83
C ALA A 62 21.97 13.50 -9.71
N LEU A 63 21.61 12.85 -10.82
CA LEU A 63 22.54 12.11 -11.68
C LEU A 63 22.65 12.67 -13.10
N GLY A 64 22.02 13.81 -13.40
CA GLY A 64 22.12 14.45 -14.72
C GLY A 64 21.42 13.69 -15.86
N GLY A 65 20.39 12.88 -15.54
CA GLY A 65 19.53 12.23 -16.55
C GLY A 65 19.90 10.79 -16.89
N VAL A 66 20.96 10.23 -16.30
CA VAL A 66 21.37 8.83 -16.51
C VAL A 66 21.42 8.09 -15.18
N ILE A 67 20.82 6.90 -15.13
CA ILE A 67 20.83 6.02 -13.96
C ILE A 67 21.02 4.58 -14.40
N LYS A 68 21.83 3.80 -13.67
CA LYS A 68 21.95 2.36 -13.90
C LYS A 68 20.76 1.63 -13.26
N PHE A 69 20.48 0.41 -13.71
CA PHE A 69 19.37 -0.40 -13.20
C PHE A 69 19.41 -0.59 -11.68
N VAL A 70 20.56 -1.00 -11.13
CA VAL A 70 20.68 -1.30 -9.68
C VAL A 70 20.43 -0.06 -8.81
N PRO A 71 21.06 1.11 -9.05
CA PRO A 71 20.70 2.33 -8.33
C PRO A 71 19.23 2.73 -8.46
N ALA A 72 18.63 2.56 -9.65
CA ALA A 72 17.22 2.87 -9.85
C ALA A 72 16.31 1.94 -9.04
N LEU A 73 16.66 0.65 -8.99
CA LEU A 73 15.95 -0.35 -8.20
C LEU A 73 16.07 -0.07 -6.70
N LEU A 74 17.27 0.24 -6.19
CA LEU A 74 17.49 0.56 -4.78
C LEU A 74 16.69 1.80 -4.33
N VAL A 75 16.59 2.82 -5.20
CA VAL A 75 15.77 4.00 -4.92
C VAL A 75 14.29 3.61 -4.84
N GLY A 76 13.79 2.81 -5.78
CA GLY A 76 12.40 2.35 -5.77
C GLY A 76 12.07 1.48 -4.55
N LEU A 77 12.94 0.52 -4.23
CA LEU A 77 12.79 -0.35 -3.06
C LEU A 77 12.84 0.45 -1.76
N GLY A 78 13.74 1.43 -1.67
CA GLY A 78 13.80 2.33 -0.52
C GLY A 78 12.50 3.13 -0.33
N ILE A 79 11.95 3.69 -1.41
CA ILE A 79 10.65 4.39 -1.37
C ILE A 79 9.54 3.44 -0.90
N SER A 80 9.51 2.22 -1.44
CA SER A 80 8.51 1.19 -1.11
C SER A 80 8.58 0.77 0.36
N ALA A 81 9.79 0.59 0.89
CA ALA A 81 10.02 0.23 2.29
C ALA A 81 9.56 1.36 3.23
N VAL A 82 9.92 2.61 2.94
CA VAL A 82 9.47 3.75 3.75
C VAL A 82 7.95 3.91 3.69
N ALA A 83 7.35 3.79 2.50
CA ALA A 83 5.89 3.84 2.35
C ALA A 83 5.19 2.74 3.16
N GLY A 84 5.72 1.51 3.12
CA GLY A 84 5.21 0.39 3.92
C GLY A 84 5.31 0.64 5.43
N VAL A 85 6.41 1.21 5.91
CA VAL A 85 6.56 1.56 7.33
C VAL A 85 5.54 2.63 7.75
N ILE A 86 5.38 3.70 6.96
CA ILE A 86 4.39 4.75 7.23
C ILE A 86 2.97 4.20 7.20
N TYR A 87 2.68 3.28 6.28
CA TYR A 87 1.40 2.61 6.21
C TYR A 87 1.12 1.77 7.46
N VAL A 88 2.06 0.93 7.90
CA VAL A 88 1.93 0.14 9.13
C VAL A 88 1.69 1.04 10.34
N ILE A 89 2.47 2.12 10.49
CA ILE A 89 2.32 3.06 11.61
C ILE A 89 0.94 3.70 11.60
N GLY A 90 0.51 4.23 10.45
CA GLY A 90 -0.80 4.88 10.37
C GLY A 90 -1.95 3.88 10.53
N TRP A 91 -1.78 2.64 10.07
CA TRP A 91 -2.76 1.58 10.27
C TRP A 91 -2.93 1.22 11.76
N GLU A 92 -1.83 1.11 12.50
CA GLU A 92 -1.90 0.90 13.96
C GLU A 92 -2.57 2.07 14.68
N ILE A 93 -2.30 3.31 14.28
CA ILE A 93 -2.97 4.50 14.83
C ILE A 93 -4.49 4.40 14.58
N THR A 94 -4.89 4.01 13.37
CA THR A 94 -6.30 3.88 12.99
C THR A 94 -6.99 2.74 13.74
N LEU A 95 -6.33 1.59 13.90
CA LEU A 95 -6.86 0.48 14.70
C LEU A 95 -7.07 0.91 16.16
N GLN A 96 -6.11 1.61 16.76
CA GLN A 96 -6.27 2.10 18.13
C GLN A 96 -7.37 3.16 18.24
N ALA A 97 -7.45 4.10 17.30
CA ALA A 97 -8.49 5.14 17.28
C ALA A 97 -9.91 4.57 17.10
N THR A 98 -10.03 3.41 16.46
CA THR A 98 -11.30 2.73 16.18
C THR A 98 -11.59 1.56 17.12
N ASN A 99 -10.78 1.37 18.17
CA ASN A 99 -10.86 0.24 19.12
C ASN A 99 -10.86 -1.13 18.42
N PHE A 100 -10.05 -1.28 17.37
CA PHE A 100 -9.91 -2.50 16.56
C PHE A 100 -11.20 -2.98 15.89
N SER A 101 -12.20 -2.11 15.69
CA SER A 101 -13.50 -2.47 15.09
C SER A 101 -13.38 -3.13 13.70
N PHE A 102 -12.32 -2.79 12.95
CA PHE A 102 -12.02 -3.33 11.63
C PHE A 102 -12.15 -4.85 11.55
N ILE A 103 -11.58 -5.59 12.49
CA ILE A 103 -11.53 -7.07 12.41
C ILE A 103 -12.92 -7.69 12.52
N GLU A 104 -13.80 -7.07 13.31
CA GLU A 104 -15.17 -7.53 13.49
C GLU A 104 -15.99 -7.25 12.24
N SER A 105 -15.89 -6.03 11.71
CA SER A 105 -16.60 -5.65 10.49
C SER A 105 -16.10 -6.41 9.26
N TYR A 106 -14.80 -6.71 9.20
CA TYR A 106 -14.21 -7.55 8.16
C TYR A 106 -14.80 -8.97 8.19
N ALA A 107 -14.88 -9.59 9.36
CA ALA A 107 -15.46 -10.92 9.53
C ALA A 107 -16.95 -10.95 9.12
N THR A 108 -17.73 -9.95 9.55
CA THR A 108 -19.15 -9.81 9.18
C THR A 108 -19.31 -9.64 7.68
N ALA A 109 -18.57 -8.72 7.06
CA ALA A 109 -18.62 -8.48 5.62
C ALA A 109 -18.23 -9.73 4.81
N MET A 110 -17.31 -10.55 5.32
CA MET A 110 -16.92 -11.79 4.66
C MET A 110 -18.02 -12.85 4.68
N LEU A 111 -18.72 -12.99 5.81
CA LEU A 111 -19.87 -13.88 5.93
C LEU A 111 -21.03 -13.42 5.04
N GLU A 112 -21.37 -12.13 5.06
CA GLU A 112 -22.42 -11.55 4.21
C GLU A 112 -22.12 -11.76 2.71
N ARG A 113 -20.88 -11.54 2.29
CA ARG A 113 -20.45 -11.79 0.89
C ARG A 113 -20.55 -13.28 0.51
N ALA A 114 -20.26 -14.19 1.44
CA ALA A 114 -20.38 -15.63 1.20
C ALA A 114 -21.86 -16.05 1.09
N GLN A 115 -22.72 -15.54 1.98
CA GLN A 115 -24.16 -15.76 1.92
C GLN A 115 -24.77 -15.24 0.63
N ALA A 116 -24.40 -14.01 0.21
CA ALA A 116 -24.86 -13.41 -1.05
C ALA A 116 -24.43 -14.21 -2.30
N LYS A 117 -23.34 -14.98 -2.19
CA LYS A 117 -22.87 -15.89 -3.25
C LYS A 117 -23.52 -17.28 -3.19
N GLY A 118 -24.45 -17.52 -2.26
CA GLY A 118 -25.14 -18.80 -2.10
C GLY A 118 -24.30 -19.90 -1.45
N ALA A 119 -23.32 -19.54 -0.61
CA ALA A 119 -22.51 -20.51 0.12
C ALA A 119 -23.38 -21.43 1.00
N SER A 120 -23.01 -22.71 1.02
CA SER A 120 -23.65 -23.74 1.85
C SER A 120 -23.40 -23.50 3.35
N ALA A 121 -24.21 -24.13 4.21
CA ALA A 121 -24.03 -24.05 5.66
C ALA A 121 -22.63 -24.51 6.11
N ALA A 122 -22.07 -25.54 5.46
CA ALA A 122 -20.73 -26.04 5.74
C ALA A 122 -19.62 -25.03 5.37
N GLU A 123 -19.79 -24.30 4.26
CA GLU A 123 -18.86 -23.25 3.85
C GLU A 123 -18.93 -22.03 4.77
N LEU A 124 -20.14 -21.64 5.19
CA LEU A 124 -20.31 -20.56 6.16
C LEU A 124 -19.68 -20.91 7.51
N GLU A 125 -19.87 -22.12 8.01
CA GLU A 125 -19.24 -22.58 9.26
C GLU A 125 -17.70 -22.56 9.16
N LYS A 126 -17.16 -22.99 8.01
CA LYS A 126 -15.73 -22.93 7.74
C LYS A 126 -15.22 -21.49 7.77
N ILE A 127 -15.89 -20.56 7.09
CA ILE A 127 -15.53 -19.14 7.08
C ILE A 127 -15.59 -18.55 8.49
N THR A 128 -16.63 -18.86 9.27
CA THR A 128 -16.72 -18.40 10.67
C THR A 128 -15.54 -18.88 11.50
N LYS A 129 -15.14 -20.15 11.38
CA LYS A 129 -13.97 -20.71 12.07
C LYS A 129 -12.67 -20.03 11.65
N GLU A 130 -12.48 -19.83 10.34
CA GLU A 130 -11.32 -19.13 9.79
C GLU A 130 -11.26 -17.67 10.28
N MET A 131 -12.39 -16.96 10.33
CA MET A 131 -12.45 -15.58 10.84
C MET A 131 -12.20 -15.49 12.35
N ALA A 132 -12.66 -16.46 13.15
CA ALA A 132 -12.36 -16.51 14.58
C ALA A 132 -10.86 -16.75 14.85
N ALA A 133 -10.24 -17.67 14.09
CA ALA A 133 -8.80 -17.90 14.15
C ALA A 133 -8.03 -16.66 13.70
N PHE A 134 -8.45 -16.04 12.59
CA PHE A 134 -7.85 -14.81 12.07
C PHE A 134 -7.95 -13.67 13.08
N LYS A 135 -9.10 -13.46 13.75
CA LYS A 135 -9.24 -12.46 14.81
C LYS A 135 -8.23 -12.66 15.95
N THR A 136 -8.02 -13.91 16.34
CA THR A 136 -7.06 -14.26 17.40
C THR A 136 -5.63 -13.96 16.97
N GLN A 137 -5.26 -14.34 15.75
CA GLN A 137 -3.93 -14.04 15.20
C GLN A 137 -3.73 -12.54 14.99
N TYR A 138 -4.76 -11.83 14.51
CA TYR A 138 -4.72 -10.40 14.24
C TYR A 138 -4.60 -9.56 15.52
N ALA A 139 -4.97 -10.11 16.67
CA ALA A 139 -4.74 -9.48 17.97
C ALA A 139 -3.24 -9.38 18.31
N ASP A 140 -2.42 -10.30 17.79
CA ASP A 140 -0.96 -10.30 17.98
C ASP A 140 -0.28 -9.29 17.03
N PRO A 141 0.39 -8.23 17.55
CA PRO A 141 1.14 -7.29 16.72
C PRO A 141 2.26 -7.94 15.90
N LEU A 142 2.86 -9.03 16.39
CA LEU A 142 3.92 -9.74 15.67
C LEU A 142 3.41 -10.41 14.40
N PHE A 143 2.11 -10.72 14.34
CA PHE A 143 1.45 -11.23 13.15
C PHE A 143 0.89 -10.11 12.28
N ARG A 144 0.24 -9.12 12.90
CA ARG A 144 -0.45 -8.04 12.20
C ARG A 144 0.50 -7.08 11.47
N LEU A 145 1.56 -6.61 12.12
CA LEU A 145 2.44 -5.60 11.53
C LEU A 145 3.13 -6.10 10.24
N PRO A 146 3.71 -7.32 10.20
CA PRO A 146 4.31 -7.84 8.97
C PRO A 146 3.26 -8.12 7.90
N MET A 147 2.07 -8.59 8.27
CA MET A 147 0.97 -8.79 7.32
C MET A 147 0.61 -7.48 6.61
N THR A 148 0.38 -6.41 7.38
CA THR A 148 0.06 -5.07 6.84
C THR A 148 1.21 -4.53 5.97
N PHE A 149 2.46 -4.80 6.33
CA PHE A 149 3.61 -4.40 5.49
C PHE A 149 3.63 -5.15 4.15
N VAL A 150 3.41 -6.48 4.20
CA VAL A 150 3.40 -7.37 3.02
C VAL A 150 2.22 -7.10 2.10
N GLU A 151 1.17 -6.41 2.56
CA GLU A 151 0.08 -5.97 1.69
C GLU A 151 0.55 -4.98 0.61
N ILE A 152 1.43 -4.03 0.97
CA ILE A 152 1.88 -2.96 0.07
C ILE A 152 3.26 -3.25 -0.54
N PHE A 153 4.18 -3.79 0.26
CA PHE A 153 5.59 -3.87 -0.11
C PHE A 153 5.85 -4.67 -1.40
N PRO A 154 5.28 -5.87 -1.62
CA PRO A 154 5.47 -6.65 -2.85
C PRO A 154 5.02 -5.91 -4.10
N VAL A 155 3.94 -5.14 -4.00
CA VAL A 155 3.46 -4.31 -5.12
C VAL A 155 4.48 -3.19 -5.41
N GLY A 156 5.02 -2.56 -4.36
CA GLY A 156 6.11 -1.60 -4.48
C GLY A 156 7.37 -2.21 -5.11
N VAL A 157 7.71 -3.47 -4.81
CA VAL A 157 8.83 -4.20 -5.43
C VAL A 157 8.62 -4.34 -6.94
N VAL A 158 7.44 -4.77 -7.38
CA VAL A 158 7.12 -4.92 -8.81
C VAL A 158 7.28 -3.59 -9.54
N ILE A 159 6.73 -2.51 -8.98
CA ILE A 159 6.83 -1.18 -9.59
C ILE A 159 8.25 -0.64 -9.55
N SER A 160 9.02 -0.96 -8.53
CA SER A 160 10.45 -0.61 -8.46
C SER A 160 11.24 -1.29 -9.58
N LEU A 161 10.96 -2.57 -9.87
CA LEU A 161 11.56 -3.31 -10.98
C LEU A 161 11.19 -2.68 -12.33
N VAL A 162 9.90 -2.40 -12.56
CA VAL A 162 9.43 -1.76 -13.80
C VAL A 162 10.06 -0.38 -13.97
N SER A 163 10.06 0.44 -12.92
CA SER A 163 10.66 1.78 -12.93
C SER A 163 12.15 1.73 -13.24
N ALA A 164 12.89 0.80 -12.62
CA ALA A 164 14.31 0.60 -12.88
C ALA A 164 14.58 0.13 -14.31
N ALA A 165 13.76 -0.78 -14.85
CA ALA A 165 13.89 -1.30 -16.20
C ALA A 165 13.64 -0.22 -17.27
N LEU A 166 12.66 0.65 -17.05
CA LEU A 166 12.32 1.74 -17.98
C LEU A 166 13.31 2.91 -17.89
N LEU A 167 13.56 3.41 -16.67
CA LEU A 167 14.34 4.64 -16.46
C LEU A 167 15.85 4.46 -16.65
N ARG A 168 16.36 3.21 -16.70
CA ARG A 168 17.76 2.94 -17.09
C ARG A 168 18.06 3.40 -18.51
N ASN A 169 17.04 3.43 -19.38
CA ASN A 169 17.20 3.94 -20.73
C ASN A 169 17.11 5.48 -20.71
N SER A 170 18.22 6.15 -20.99
CA SER A 170 18.29 7.63 -21.00
C SER A 170 17.41 8.28 -22.06
N ARG A 171 17.03 7.54 -23.12
CA ARG A 171 16.08 8.00 -24.15
C ARG A 171 14.63 7.94 -23.67
N PHE A 172 14.35 7.17 -22.63
CA PHE A 172 12.99 7.06 -22.08
C PHE A 172 12.72 8.23 -21.13
N LEU A 173 11.80 9.10 -21.52
CA LEU A 173 11.45 10.35 -20.83
C LEU A 173 12.70 11.17 -20.46
N PRO A 174 13.49 11.65 -21.43
CA PRO A 174 14.78 12.29 -21.17
C PRO A 174 14.62 13.50 -20.26
N ALA A 175 15.64 13.77 -19.45
CA ALA A 175 15.69 14.97 -18.64
C ALA A 175 15.67 16.20 -19.57
N ARG A 176 14.58 16.98 -19.56
CA ARG A 176 14.57 18.28 -20.21
C ARG A 176 15.49 19.20 -19.41
N GLN A 177 16.48 19.79 -20.06
CA GLN A 177 17.19 20.93 -19.50
C GLN A 177 16.15 22.04 -19.33
N ALA A 178 16.04 22.58 -18.12
CA ALA A 178 15.27 23.79 -17.90
C ALA A 178 16.12 24.94 -18.48
N GLY A 179 15.87 25.28 -19.74
CA GLY A 179 16.58 26.33 -20.46
C GLY A 179 16.82 26.01 -21.94
N ALA A 180 15.84 26.39 -22.76
CA ALA A 180 16.07 27.04 -24.05
C ALA A 180 15.09 28.23 -24.09
#